data_AF-A0A6L7QFD7-F1
#
_entry.id   AF-A0A6L7QFD7-F1
#
_cell.length_a   1.000
_cell.length_b   1.000
_cell.length_c   1.000
_cell.angle_alpha   90.00
_cell.angle_beta   90.00
_cell.angle_gamma   90.00
#
_symmetry.space_group_name_H-M   'P 1'
#
loop_
_entity.id
_entity.type
_entity.pdbx_description
1 polymer ?
#
loop_
_entity_poly.entity_id
_entity_poly.type
_entity_poly.pdbx_seq_one_letter_code
_entity_poly.pdbx_strand_id
1 'polypeptide(L)'
;MFREAIGLFVPEPKAKLYIPKNSGLHEYVNNLLSEMGVSDGGEFTRADKSVGTLEIIPARGEDVPQRVDDCLLRGEVAYGLTGDDLFDEYMLGAGDSPLGVLNTYDWFDPSAQFYRPALCLLNREGQIPDSSAMVSIA
;
A
#
# COMPACT_ATOMS: atom_id res chain seq x y z
N MET A 1 -8.97 9.25 -14.95
CA MET A 1 -8.24 7.99 -15.20
C MET A 1 -9.11 6.89 -14.63
N PHE A 2 -9.56 5.91 -15.42
CA PHE A 2 -10.43 4.85 -14.90
C PHE A 2 -9.58 3.87 -14.09
N ARG A 3 -9.87 3.72 -12.79
CA ARG A 3 -9.26 2.69 -11.94
C ARG A 3 -10.03 1.39 -12.12
N GLU A 4 -9.31 0.27 -12.12
CA GLU A 4 -9.93 -1.06 -12.25
C GLU A 4 -10.72 -1.41 -10.99
N ALA A 5 -11.88 -2.05 -11.16
CA ALA A 5 -12.76 -2.43 -10.05
C ALA A 5 -12.12 -3.51 -9.18
N ILE A 6 -12.26 -3.39 -7.85
CA ILE A 6 -11.62 -4.31 -6.90
C ILE A 6 -12.02 -5.78 -7.10
N GLY A 7 -13.24 -6.01 -7.60
CA GLY A 7 -13.77 -7.35 -7.86
C GLY A 7 -13.09 -8.12 -8.98
N LEU A 8 -12.19 -7.49 -9.73
CA LEU A 8 -11.29 -8.16 -10.67
C LEU A 8 -10.07 -8.77 -9.97
N PHE A 9 -9.69 -8.25 -8.81
CA PHE A 9 -8.51 -8.68 -8.04
C PHE A 9 -8.86 -9.57 -6.85
N VAL A 10 -10.04 -9.38 -6.25
CA VAL A 10 -10.47 -10.10 -5.04
C VAL A 10 -11.52 -11.15 -5.41
N PRO A 11 -11.12 -12.40 -5.66
CA PRO A 11 -12.05 -13.47 -5.95
C PRO A 11 -12.77 -13.99 -4.70
N GLU A 12 -12.33 -13.67 -3.48
CA GLU A 12 -12.95 -14.19 -2.26
C GLU A 12 -14.24 -13.46 -1.86
N PRO A 13 -15.22 -14.15 -1.26
CA PRO A 13 -16.43 -13.51 -0.75
C PRO A 13 -16.15 -12.63 0.48
N LYS A 14 -15.08 -12.91 1.24
CA LYS A 14 -14.65 -12.16 2.40
C LYS A 14 -13.13 -12.09 2.46
N ALA A 15 -12.58 -10.90 2.66
CA ALA A 15 -11.14 -10.70 2.83
C ALA A 15 -10.87 -9.52 3.77
N LYS A 16 -9.64 -9.45 4.30
CA LYS A 16 -9.15 -8.27 5.02
C LYS A 16 -8.52 -7.29 4.05
N LEU A 17 -8.69 -6.00 4.30
CA LEU A 17 -7.99 -4.93 3.57
C LEU A 17 -7.29 -4.01 4.57
N TYR A 18 -5.96 -4.09 4.60
CA TYR A 18 -5.13 -3.19 5.39
C TYR A 18 -4.94 -1.87 4.65
N ILE A 19 -5.23 -0.74 5.29
CA ILE A 19 -5.11 0.59 4.70
C ILE A 19 -4.25 1.54 5.55
N PRO A 20 -3.54 2.51 4.96
CA PRO A 20 -2.77 3.50 5.72
C PRO A 20 -3.69 4.39 6.55
N LYS A 21 -3.41 4.52 7.84
CA LYS A 21 -4.16 5.35 8.79
C LYS A 21 -3.70 6.81 8.85
N ASN A 22 -2.63 7.15 8.12
CA ASN A 22 -2.01 8.46 8.18
C ASN A 22 -3.00 9.51 7.65
N SER A 23 -3.22 10.59 8.40
CA SER A 23 -4.22 11.61 8.08
C SER A 23 -4.03 12.23 6.69
N GLY A 24 -2.78 12.39 6.25
CA GLY A 24 -2.46 12.91 4.91
C GLY A 24 -2.82 11.97 3.76
N LEU A 25 -3.03 10.68 4.01
CA LEU A 25 -3.38 9.68 2.98
C LEU A 25 -4.86 9.27 3.03
N HIS A 26 -5.59 9.66 4.07
CA HIS A 26 -6.94 9.18 4.33
C HIS A 26 -7.93 9.53 3.20
N GLU A 27 -7.89 10.76 2.70
CA GLU A 27 -8.74 11.17 1.58
C GLU A 27 -8.41 10.42 0.28
N TYR A 28 -7.12 10.23 -0.01
CA TYR A 28 -6.71 9.47 -1.20
C TYR A 28 -7.15 8.01 -1.13
N VAL A 29 -7.05 7.39 0.05
CA VAL A 29 -7.51 6.02 0.28
C VAL A 29 -9.02 5.92 0.09
N ASN A 30 -9.81 6.80 0.71
CA ASN A 30 -11.26 6.76 0.59
C ASN A 30 -11.73 7.01 -0.86
N ASN A 31 -11.12 7.99 -1.53
CA ASN A 31 -11.40 8.26 -2.94
C ASN A 31 -11.05 7.05 -3.81
N LEU A 32 -9.91 6.40 -3.55
CA LEU A 32 -9.50 5.20 -4.26
C LEU A 32 -10.48 4.03 -4.06
N LEU A 33 -10.89 3.77 -2.81
CA LEU A 33 -11.85 2.72 -2.50
C LEU A 33 -13.17 2.94 -3.24
N SER A 34 -13.68 4.17 -3.22
CA SER A 34 -14.88 4.56 -3.96
C SER A 34 -14.71 4.38 -5.48
N GLU A 35 -13.58 4.82 -6.05
CA GLU A 35 -13.26 4.64 -7.47
C GLU A 35 -13.13 3.17 -7.88
N MET A 36 -12.72 2.29 -6.96
CA MET A 36 -12.65 0.84 -7.16
C MET A 36 -13.98 0.11 -6.93
N GLY A 37 -15.03 0.84 -6.54
CA GLY A 37 -16.37 0.28 -6.31
C GLY A 37 -16.53 -0.39 -4.94
N VAL A 38 -15.79 0.06 -3.92
CA VAL A 38 -15.94 -0.35 -2.52
C VAL A 38 -16.83 0.66 -1.79
N SER A 39 -17.87 0.20 -1.10
CA SER A 39 -18.73 1.05 -0.27
C SER A 39 -18.08 1.40 1.06
N ASP A 40 -18.62 2.39 1.78
CA ASP A 40 -18.16 2.75 3.13
C ASP A 40 -18.22 1.58 4.12
N GLY A 41 -19.11 0.61 3.89
CA GLY A 41 -19.23 -0.63 4.66
C GLY A 41 -18.27 -1.74 4.24
N GLY A 42 -17.41 -1.50 3.25
CA GLY A 42 -16.47 -2.49 2.71
C GLY A 42 -17.09 -3.45 1.70
N GLU A 43 -18.30 -3.20 1.21
CA GLU A 43 -18.96 -4.08 0.23
C GLU A 43 -18.48 -3.76 -1.18
N PHE A 44 -18.35 -4.79 -2.02
CA PHE A 44 -17.98 -4.62 -3.43
C PHE A 44 -18.65 -5.67 -4.32
N THR A 45 -18.67 -5.42 -5.63
CA THR A 45 -19.18 -6.38 -6.63
C THR A 45 -18.03 -7.21 -7.18
N ARG A 46 -18.10 -8.54 -7.03
CA ARG A 46 -17.14 -9.51 -7.58
C ARG A 46 -17.34 -9.68 -9.10
N ALA A 47 -16.35 -10.24 -9.79
CA ALA A 47 -16.42 -10.51 -11.24
C ALA A 47 -17.64 -11.37 -11.65
N ASP A 48 -18.10 -12.27 -10.78
CA ASP A 48 -19.30 -13.10 -10.98
C ASP A 48 -20.62 -12.37 -10.66
N LYS A 49 -20.56 -11.06 -10.39
CA LYS A 49 -21.68 -10.18 -9.98
C LYS A 49 -22.27 -10.46 -8.61
N SER A 50 -21.64 -11.33 -7.82
CA SER A 50 -22.02 -11.50 -6.41
C SER A 50 -21.41 -10.39 -5.54
N VAL A 51 -21.93 -10.24 -4.32
CA VAL A 51 -21.44 -9.27 -3.34
C VAL A 51 -20.31 -9.91 -2.52
N GLY A 52 -19.18 -9.21 -2.42
CA GLY A 52 -18.09 -9.50 -1.49
C GLY A 52 -18.02 -8.46 -0.38
N THR A 53 -17.31 -8.79 0.70
CA THR A 53 -17.10 -7.89 1.85
C THR A 53 -15.62 -7.81 2.23
N LEU A 54 -15.14 -6.59 2.47
CA LEU A 54 -13.80 -6.29 2.96
C LEU A 54 -13.88 -5.81 4.41
N GLU A 55 -13.15 -6.45 5.29
CA GLU A 55 -12.87 -5.92 6.62
C GLU A 55 -11.75 -4.88 6.49
N ILE A 56 -12.09 -3.59 6.59
CA ILE A 56 -11.13 -2.49 6.46
C ILE A 56 -10.39 -2.30 7.79
N ILE A 57 -9.06 -2.50 7.78
CA ILE A 57 -8.21 -2.46 8.98
C ILE A 57 -7.15 -1.36 8.82
N PRO A 58 -7.24 -0.26 9.57
CA PRO A 58 -6.23 0.80 9.53
C PRO A 58 -4.89 0.38 10.14
N ALA A 59 -3.78 0.63 9.45
CA ALA A 59 -2.40 0.36 9.90
C ALA A 59 -1.46 1.52 9.51
N ARG A 60 -0.21 1.57 10.02
CA ARG A 60 0.79 2.48 9.43
C ARG A 60 1.14 1.99 8.03
N GLY A 61 1.42 2.89 7.10
CA GLY A 61 1.74 2.51 5.71
C GLY A 61 2.88 1.48 5.65
N GLU A 62 3.96 1.72 6.41
CA GLU A 62 5.13 0.83 6.53
C GLU A 62 4.79 -0.56 7.09
N ASP A 63 3.74 -0.67 7.91
CA ASP A 63 3.31 -1.94 8.52
C ASP A 63 2.42 -2.76 7.56
N VAL A 64 1.81 -2.14 6.55
CA VAL A 64 0.80 -2.81 5.69
C VAL A 64 1.34 -4.08 5.03
N PRO A 65 2.51 -4.07 4.35
CA PRO A 65 3.04 -5.29 3.73
C PRO A 65 3.22 -6.43 4.73
N GLN A 66 3.88 -6.16 5.86
CA GLN A 66 4.11 -7.17 6.89
C GLN A 66 2.80 -7.76 7.43
N ARG A 67 1.76 -6.94 7.61
CA ARG A 67 0.44 -7.39 8.11
C ARG A 67 -0.25 -8.34 7.12
N VAL A 68 -0.12 -8.10 5.81
CA VAL A 68 -0.66 -8.98 4.78
C VAL A 68 0.10 -10.30 4.76
N ASP A 69 1.43 -10.23 4.80
CA ASP A 69 2.30 -11.42 4.82
C ASP A 69 2.02 -12.31 6.04
N ASP A 70 1.89 -11.71 7.22
CA ASP A 70 1.48 -12.36 8.46
C ASP A 70 0.13 -13.07 8.36
N CYS A 71 -0.83 -12.49 7.61
CA CYS A 71 -2.13 -13.12 7.35
C CYS A 71 -1.99 -14.33 6.43
N LEU A 72 -1.17 -14.26 5.38
CA LEU A 72 -0.90 -15.38 4.49
C LEU A 72 -0.27 -16.56 5.24
N LEU A 73 0.69 -16.28 6.14
CA LEU A 73 1.30 -17.28 7.01
C LEU A 73 0.28 -17.98 7.94
N ARG A 74 -0.80 -17.28 8.30
CA ARG A 74 -1.93 -17.84 9.08
C ARG A 74 -3.00 -18.51 8.21
N GLY A 75 -2.86 -18.53 6.89
CA GLY A 75 -3.88 -19.04 5.97
C GLY A 75 -5.12 -18.15 5.86
N GLU A 76 -4.98 -16.87 6.19
CA GLU A 76 -6.03 -15.86 6.06
C GLU A 76 -5.91 -15.13 4.73
N VAL A 77 -7.05 -14.67 4.21
CA VAL A 77 -7.10 -13.88 2.97
C VAL A 77 -7.00 -12.40 3.32
N ALA A 78 -5.91 -11.76 2.90
CA ALA A 78 -5.66 -10.35 3.16
C ALA A 78 -5.05 -9.64 1.94
N TYR A 79 -5.38 -8.36 1.82
CA TYR A 79 -4.86 -7.43 0.83
C TYR A 79 -4.41 -6.16 1.54
N GLY A 80 -3.58 -5.35 0.88
CA GLY A 80 -3.03 -4.12 1.45
C GLY A 80 -2.96 -2.98 0.44
N LEU A 81 -3.20 -1.75 0.91
CA LEU A 81 -2.86 -0.51 0.22
C LEU A 81 -1.65 0.12 0.89
N THR A 82 -0.59 0.40 0.14
CA THR A 82 0.61 1.05 0.67
C THR A 82 1.30 1.89 -0.41
N GLY A 83 2.29 2.69 -0.02
CA GLY A 83 3.16 3.38 -0.96
C GLY A 83 4.12 2.42 -1.64
N ASP A 84 4.43 2.67 -2.91
CA ASP A 84 5.37 1.87 -3.71
C ASP A 84 6.76 1.81 -3.06
N ASP A 85 7.21 2.94 -2.51
CA ASP A 85 8.46 3.09 -1.75
C ASP A 85 8.49 2.19 -0.50
N LEU A 86 7.40 2.17 0.27
CA LEU A 86 7.27 1.36 1.48
C LEU A 86 7.17 -0.14 1.16
N PHE A 87 6.53 -0.49 0.03
CA PHE A 87 6.48 -1.87 -0.43
C PHE A 87 7.86 -2.37 -0.84
N ASP A 88 8.58 -1.58 -1.65
CA ASP A 88 9.95 -1.91 -2.09
C ASP A 88 10.90 -2.05 -0.88
N GLU A 89 10.84 -1.11 0.07
CA GLU A 89 11.63 -1.18 1.30
C GLU A 89 11.36 -2.48 2.08
N TYR A 90 10.08 -2.86 2.22
CA TYR A 90 9.72 -4.12 2.88
C TYR A 90 10.26 -5.33 2.12
N MET A 91 10.09 -5.39 0.80
CA MET A 91 10.53 -6.53 -0.02
C MET A 91 12.04 -6.74 0.02
N LEU A 92 12.84 -5.67 0.14
CA LEU A 92 14.29 -5.76 0.33
C LEU A 92 14.69 -6.48 1.63
N GLY A 93 13.88 -6.37 2.68
CA GLY A 93 14.12 -7.01 3.98
C GLY A 93 13.43 -8.37 4.14
N ALA A 94 12.33 -8.62 3.42
CA ALA A 94 11.49 -9.79 3.60
C ALA A 94 11.99 -11.07 2.90
N GLY A 95 12.96 -10.95 1.99
CA GLY A 95 13.64 -12.07 1.33
C GLY A 95 12.75 -12.86 0.37
N ASP A 96 11.99 -13.82 0.89
CA ASP A 96 11.16 -14.78 0.13
C ASP A 96 9.65 -14.52 0.28
N SER A 97 9.24 -13.31 0.69
CA SER A 97 7.82 -12.98 0.82
C SER A 97 7.10 -13.18 -0.53
N PRO A 98 5.95 -13.89 -0.55
CA PRO A 98 5.18 -14.13 -1.77
C PRO A 98 4.34 -12.93 -2.21
N LEU A 99 4.45 -11.78 -1.54
CA LEU A 99 3.67 -10.60 -1.89
C LEU A 99 4.02 -10.09 -3.29
N GLY A 100 2.99 -9.62 -3.99
CA GLY A 100 3.12 -9.01 -5.31
C GLY A 100 2.15 -7.85 -5.45
N VAL A 101 2.53 -6.87 -6.26
CA VAL A 101 1.68 -5.72 -6.58
C VAL A 101 0.61 -6.15 -7.59
N LEU A 102 -0.66 -6.02 -7.21
CA LEU A 102 -1.80 -6.33 -8.08
C LEU A 102 -2.12 -5.17 -9.03
N ASN A 103 -1.95 -3.94 -8.56
CA ASN A 103 -2.12 -2.72 -9.33
C ASN A 103 -1.38 -1.55 -8.66
N THR A 104 -0.99 -0.57 -9.45
CA THR A 104 -0.39 0.69 -8.97
C THR A 104 -1.28 1.83 -9.42
N TYR A 105 -1.64 2.70 -8.49
CA TYR A 105 -2.49 3.83 -8.80
C TYR A 105 -1.75 5.16 -8.62
N ASP A 106 -1.29 5.71 -9.72
CA ASP A 106 -0.65 7.03 -9.72
C ASP A 106 -1.68 8.12 -9.37
N TRP A 107 -1.43 8.83 -8.27
CA TRP A 107 -2.13 10.07 -7.97
C TRP A 107 -1.33 11.25 -8.51
N PHE A 108 -1.92 11.97 -9.46
CA PHE A 108 -1.47 13.32 -9.77
C PHE A 108 -2.30 14.29 -8.95
N ASP A 109 -1.75 14.75 -7.83
CA ASP A 109 -2.37 15.80 -7.04
C ASP A 109 -1.59 17.11 -7.18
N PRO A 110 -2.16 18.11 -7.89
CA PRO A 110 -1.53 19.41 -8.04
C PRO A 110 -1.38 20.22 -6.74
N SER A 111 -2.14 19.84 -5.71
CA SER A 111 -2.14 20.46 -4.39
C SER A 111 -1.15 19.81 -3.42
N ALA A 112 -0.62 18.63 -3.75
CA ALA A 112 0.46 18.00 -2.99
C ALA A 112 1.80 18.70 -3.31
N GLN A 113 2.57 19.03 -2.27
CA GLN A 113 3.76 19.89 -2.36
C GLN A 113 4.81 19.43 -3.40
N PHE A 114 4.90 18.13 -3.68
CA PHE A 114 5.95 17.58 -4.53
C PHE A 114 5.44 16.89 -5.79
N TYR A 115 4.13 16.80 -6.01
CA TYR A 115 3.48 16.07 -7.13
C TYR A 115 3.85 14.57 -7.26
N ARG A 116 4.96 14.10 -6.66
CA ARG A 116 5.52 12.74 -6.56
C ARG A 116 6.44 12.67 -5.32
N PRO A 117 6.19 11.82 -4.32
CA PRO A 117 7.11 11.66 -3.19
C PRO A 117 8.45 11.05 -3.64
N ALA A 118 9.56 11.41 -2.96
CA ALA A 118 10.92 10.94 -3.23
C ALA A 118 11.70 10.77 -1.92
N LEU A 119 12.54 9.72 -1.85
CA LEU A 119 13.43 9.45 -0.72
C LEU A 119 14.74 10.24 -0.86
N CYS A 120 15.16 10.92 0.20
CA CYS A 120 16.37 11.76 0.19
C CYS A 120 17.36 11.31 1.28
N LEU A 121 18.63 11.12 0.89
CA LEU A 121 19.74 11.04 1.83
C LEU A 121 20.10 12.47 2.26
N LEU A 122 20.04 12.75 3.56
CA LEU A 122 20.19 14.10 4.12
C LEU A 122 21.38 14.15 5.08
N ASN A 123 22.18 15.22 5.03
CA ASN A 123 23.06 15.64 6.11
C ASN A 123 22.84 17.12 6.43
N ARG A 124 23.42 17.61 7.52
CA ARG A 124 23.23 18.98 8.00
C ARG A 124 23.71 20.02 6.98
N GLU A 125 24.71 19.69 6.20
CA GLU A 125 25.38 20.60 5.25
C GLU A 125 24.83 20.50 3.81
N GLY A 126 24.03 19.48 3.48
CA GLY A 126 23.53 19.22 2.13
C GLY A 126 24.61 18.81 1.12
N GLN A 127 25.77 18.31 1.59
CA GLN A 127 26.93 17.96 0.77
C GLN A 127 27.39 16.54 1.04
N ILE A 128 27.77 15.78 0.01
CA ILE A 128 28.40 14.46 0.20
C ILE A 128 29.80 14.70 0.83
N PRO A 129 30.13 14.11 1.99
CA PRO A 129 31.44 14.28 2.59
C PRO A 129 32.54 13.79 1.64
N ASP A 130 33.65 14.53 1.52
CA ASP A 130 34.80 14.17 0.67
C ASP A 130 35.54 12.89 1.11
N SER A 131 35.12 12.26 2.21
CA SER A 131 35.76 11.06 2.75
C SER A 131 35.13 9.77 2.23
N SER A 132 35.98 8.76 2.00
CA SER A 132 35.53 7.40 1.70
C SER A 132 34.79 6.82 2.91
N ALA A 133 33.47 6.87 2.90
CA ALA A 133 32.66 6.31 3.96
C ALA A 133 32.95 4.80 4.13
N MET A 134 33.40 4.38 5.31
CA MET A 134 33.38 2.98 5.71
C MET A 134 32.06 2.72 6.44
N VAL A 135 31.20 1.91 5.83
CA VAL A 135 30.00 1.38 6.48
C VAL A 135 30.44 0.22 7.37
N SER A 136 30.39 0.38 8.69
CA SER A 136 30.43 -0.77 9.58
C SER A 136 29.02 -1.33 9.73
N ILE A 137 28.81 -2.53 9.20
CA ILE A 137 27.59 -3.31 9.47
C ILE A 137 27.76 -3.86 10.89
N ALA A 138 26.80 -3.57 11.77
CA ALA A 138 26.69 -4.14 13.11
C ALA A 138 25.93 -5.47 13.07
#